data_AF-A0A1F0G619-F1
#
_entry.id   AF-A0A1F0G619-F1
#
_cell.length_a   1.000
_cell.length_b   1.000
_cell.length_c   1.000
_cell.angle_alpha   90.00
_cell.angle_beta   90.00
_cell.angle_gamma   90.00
#
_symmetry.space_group_name_H-M   'P 1'
#
loop_
_entity.id
_entity.type
_entity.pdbx_description
1 polymer ?
#
loop_
_entity_poly.entity_id
_entity_poly.type
_entity_poly.pdbx_seq_one_letter_code
_entity_poly.pdbx_strand_id
1 'polypeptide(L)'
;MSKEWKRTLLFLLLIGAIAISGAAQMRAITQGGQVVLLYPDGTWRYEYDSNRRDDYSWGRGDSQINIDAGATGKRFGALIDGHLYFIINDGQLEDLYIYDARGRVVYSLQDGIDRVPFDWTIQYDIGNERRIRKLGPYEFKYDWRTGQLEKVGSYQIEYHFHNNKVERIGQYRIDYDFRTERLSQFGNIRINYDFMTDGIESITGQEERVMLYLLRG
;
A
#
# COMPACT_ATOMS: atom_id res chain seq x y z
N MET A 1 -40.74 -12.65 -14.96
CA MET A 1 -40.23 -11.90 -16.14
C MET A 1 -39.59 -10.60 -15.65
N SER A 2 -38.31 -10.64 -15.27
CA SER A 2 -37.53 -9.46 -14.89
C SER A 2 -36.61 -9.07 -16.04
N LYS A 3 -36.62 -7.77 -16.37
CA LYS A 3 -35.77 -7.16 -17.40
C LYS A 3 -34.36 -6.98 -16.85
N GLU A 4 -33.43 -7.79 -17.32
CA GLU A 4 -31.98 -7.57 -17.17
C GLU A 4 -31.56 -6.44 -18.11
N TRP A 5 -31.11 -5.32 -17.55
CA TRP A 5 -30.56 -4.20 -18.30
C TRP A 5 -29.11 -4.53 -18.68
N LYS A 6 -28.86 -4.76 -19.99
CA LYS A 6 -27.51 -4.83 -20.54
C LYS A 6 -26.84 -3.45 -20.40
N ARG A 7 -25.92 -3.31 -19.45
CA ARG A 7 -24.94 -2.22 -19.43
C ARG A 7 -23.78 -2.62 -20.34
N THR A 8 -23.73 -1.99 -21.51
CA THR A 8 -22.65 -2.11 -22.48
C THR A 8 -21.38 -1.46 -21.92
N LEU A 9 -20.33 -2.25 -21.65
CA LEU A 9 -18.98 -1.72 -21.42
C LEU A 9 -18.27 -1.62 -22.78
N LEU A 10 -17.96 -0.40 -23.22
CA LEU A 10 -17.08 -0.16 -24.35
C LEU A 10 -15.63 -0.36 -23.88
N PHE A 11 -14.93 -1.33 -24.47
CA PHE A 11 -13.47 -1.45 -24.37
C PHE A 11 -12.85 -0.83 -25.62
N LEU A 12 -12.01 0.19 -25.44
CA LEU A 12 -11.14 0.73 -26.49
C LEU A 12 -9.69 0.50 -26.05
N LEU A 13 -9.09 -0.57 -26.56
CA LEU A 13 -7.67 -0.89 -26.44
C LEU A 13 -7.00 -0.47 -27.75
N LEU A 14 -6.30 0.66 -27.76
CA LEU A 14 -5.41 1.02 -28.87
C LEU A 14 -4.05 0.36 -28.63
N ILE A 15 -3.83 -0.79 -29.28
CA ILE A 15 -2.52 -1.46 -29.31
C ILE A 15 -1.82 -1.05 -30.60
N GLY A 16 -0.78 -0.22 -30.49
CA GLY A 16 0.22 -0.08 -31.55
C GLY A 16 1.06 -1.35 -31.59
N ALA A 17 0.72 -2.29 -32.47
CA ALA A 17 1.48 -3.51 -32.65
C ALA A 17 2.78 -3.21 -33.42
N ILE A 18 3.93 -3.41 -32.76
CA ILE A 18 5.13 -3.87 -33.43
C ILE A 18 5.53 -5.17 -32.74
N ALA A 19 5.22 -6.28 -33.41
CA ALA A 19 5.63 -7.61 -32.99
C ALA A 19 7.15 -7.76 -33.20
N ILE A 20 7.89 -7.97 -32.12
CA ILE A 20 9.20 -8.62 -32.19
C ILE A 20 9.27 -9.68 -31.08
N SER A 21 9.40 -10.92 -31.56
CA SER A 21 9.71 -12.17 -30.89
C SER A 21 10.41 -12.09 -29.52
N GLY A 22 9.74 -12.69 -28.52
CA GLY A 22 10.24 -13.02 -27.20
C GLY A 22 9.05 -13.16 -26.27
N ALA A 23 8.70 -14.39 -25.84
CA ALA A 23 7.50 -14.65 -25.06
C ALA A 23 7.61 -14.05 -23.64
N ALA A 24 7.32 -12.76 -23.52
CA ALA A 24 7.04 -12.12 -22.24
C ALA A 24 5.52 -12.05 -22.09
N GLN A 25 4.99 -12.80 -21.12
CA GLN A 25 3.64 -12.57 -20.64
C GLN A 25 3.55 -11.11 -20.17
N MET A 26 2.65 -10.33 -20.76
CA MET A 26 2.51 -8.91 -20.43
C MET A 26 1.47 -8.76 -19.32
N ARG A 27 1.87 -8.15 -18.20
CA ARG A 27 0.95 -7.76 -17.12
C ARG A 27 0.39 -6.37 -17.43
N ALA A 28 -0.92 -6.20 -17.31
CA ALA A 28 -1.59 -4.92 -17.43
C ALA A 28 -2.57 -4.72 -16.25
N ILE A 29 -2.99 -3.48 -16.02
CA ILE A 29 -3.89 -3.11 -14.91
C ILE A 29 -5.16 -2.51 -15.54
N THR A 30 -6.35 -2.97 -15.12
CA THR A 30 -7.61 -2.41 -15.59
C THR A 30 -7.85 -1.02 -14.99
N GLN A 31 -8.75 -0.24 -15.58
CA GLN A 31 -9.21 1.03 -15.00
C GLN A 31 -9.76 0.87 -13.58
N GLY A 32 -10.23 -0.32 -13.22
CA GLY A 32 -10.68 -0.68 -11.87
C GLY A 32 -9.56 -1.15 -10.93
N GLY A 33 -8.29 -1.08 -11.33
CA GLY A 33 -7.13 -1.50 -10.52
C GLY A 33 -6.82 -3.00 -10.56
N GLN A 34 -7.52 -3.80 -11.37
CA GLN A 34 -7.33 -5.25 -11.38
C GLN A 34 -6.17 -5.65 -12.31
N VAL A 35 -5.30 -6.56 -11.87
CA VAL A 35 -4.23 -7.07 -12.72
C VAL A 35 -4.79 -8.10 -13.71
N VAL A 36 -4.39 -7.97 -14.98
CA VAL A 36 -4.67 -8.92 -16.06
C VAL A 36 -3.36 -9.41 -16.69
N LEU A 37 -3.35 -10.68 -17.05
CA LEU A 37 -2.29 -11.34 -17.79
C LEU A 37 -2.70 -11.40 -19.26
N LEU A 38 -1.94 -10.72 -20.12
CA LEU A 38 -2.10 -10.72 -21.57
C LEU A 38 -1.20 -11.79 -22.17
N TYR A 39 -1.80 -12.66 -22.97
CA TYR A 39 -1.13 -13.74 -23.69
C TYR A 39 -0.76 -13.30 -25.12
N PRO A 40 0.29 -13.90 -25.71
CA PRO A 40 0.69 -13.60 -27.10
C PRO A 40 -0.40 -13.87 -28.14
N ASP A 41 -1.36 -14.74 -27.83
CA ASP A 41 -2.51 -15.05 -28.70
C ASP A 41 -3.63 -14.00 -28.63
N GLY A 42 -3.41 -12.89 -27.89
CA GLY A 42 -4.38 -11.82 -27.72
C GLY A 42 -5.47 -12.14 -26.69
N THR A 43 -5.45 -13.33 -26.09
CA THR A 43 -6.34 -13.64 -24.96
C THR A 43 -5.80 -12.99 -23.69
N TRP A 44 -6.69 -12.77 -22.74
CA TRP A 44 -6.33 -12.23 -21.44
C TRP A 44 -7.09 -12.95 -20.35
N ARG A 45 -6.51 -12.99 -19.16
CA ARG A 45 -7.21 -13.43 -17.95
C ARG A 45 -6.92 -12.48 -16.81
N TYR A 46 -7.88 -12.27 -15.92
CA TYR A 46 -7.57 -11.69 -14.63
C TYR A 46 -6.54 -12.56 -13.93
N GLU A 47 -5.58 -11.92 -13.28
CA GLU A 47 -4.79 -12.58 -12.25
C GLU A 47 -5.74 -12.84 -11.07
N TYR A 48 -6.47 -13.94 -11.15
CA TYR A 48 -7.33 -14.40 -10.08
C TYR A 48 -6.45 -14.97 -8.98
N ASP A 49 -6.28 -14.20 -7.92
CA ASP A 49 -5.96 -14.79 -6.63
C ASP A 49 -7.18 -15.63 -6.23
N SER A 50 -7.03 -16.96 -6.16
CA SER A 50 -8.13 -17.90 -5.89
C SER A 50 -8.74 -17.75 -4.48
N ASN A 51 -8.33 -16.73 -3.73
CA ASN A 51 -8.77 -16.46 -2.38
C ASN A 51 -9.78 -15.28 -2.30
N ARG A 52 -10.76 -15.22 -3.21
CA ARG A 52 -12.00 -14.45 -2.99
C ARG A 52 -12.89 -15.18 -1.97
N ARG A 53 -12.49 -15.14 -0.71
CA ARG A 53 -13.42 -15.01 0.41
C ARG A 53 -13.20 -13.61 0.97
N ASP A 54 -14.27 -12.96 1.38
CA ASP A 54 -14.21 -11.70 2.13
C ASP A 54 -13.49 -11.95 3.48
N ASP A 55 -12.17 -12.01 3.41
CA ASP A 55 -11.28 -12.31 4.51
C ASP A 55 -10.13 -11.31 4.39
N TYR A 56 -9.98 -10.43 5.37
CA TYR A 56 -8.86 -9.49 5.52
C TYR A 56 -7.57 -10.26 5.84
N SER A 57 -7.27 -11.28 5.04
CA SER A 57 -6.16 -12.20 5.17
C SER A 57 -4.98 -11.60 4.41
N TRP A 58 -4.24 -10.75 5.12
CA TRP A 58 -3.06 -10.08 4.62
C TRP A 58 -1.99 -11.10 4.20
N GLY A 59 -1.67 -11.11 2.90
CA GLY A 59 -0.43 -11.69 2.38
C GLY A 59 -0.56 -13.13 1.89
N ARG A 60 -0.93 -13.28 0.61
CA ARG A 60 -0.32 -14.26 -0.31
C ARG A 60 -0.72 -14.05 -1.78
N GLY A 61 -0.75 -12.81 -2.23
CA GLY A 61 -0.58 -12.56 -3.66
C GLY A 61 0.90 -12.73 -4.00
N ASP A 62 1.23 -13.46 -5.07
CA ASP A 62 2.61 -13.56 -5.60
C ASP A 62 3.16 -12.20 -6.10
N SER A 63 2.32 -11.17 -6.08
CA SER A 63 2.64 -9.80 -6.48
C SER A 63 2.99 -8.94 -5.25
N GLN A 64 4.19 -8.34 -5.30
CA GLN A 64 4.69 -7.40 -4.28
C GLN A 64 3.77 -6.18 -4.05
N ILE A 65 2.86 -5.93 -4.99
CA ILE A 65 1.96 -4.78 -5.00
C ILE A 65 0.54 -5.29 -5.17
N ASN A 66 -0.34 -4.87 -4.26
CA ASN A 66 -1.77 -5.16 -4.26
C ASN A 66 -2.53 -3.86 -4.54
N ILE A 67 -3.56 -3.93 -5.38
CA ILE A 67 -4.32 -2.74 -5.81
C ILE A 67 -5.80 -3.03 -5.57
N ASP A 68 -6.40 -2.30 -4.65
CA ASP A 68 -7.82 -2.40 -4.36
C ASP A 68 -8.66 -1.90 -5.54
N ALA A 69 -9.85 -2.47 -5.69
CA ALA A 69 -10.83 -1.96 -6.63
C ALA A 69 -11.19 -0.50 -6.28
N GLY A 70 -10.92 0.42 -7.20
CA GLY A 70 -11.13 1.86 -7.00
C GLY A 70 -10.01 2.57 -6.24
N ALA A 71 -8.83 1.94 -6.09
CA ALA A 71 -7.66 2.61 -5.56
C ALA A 71 -7.27 3.82 -6.43
N THR A 72 -7.05 4.96 -5.78
CA THR A 72 -6.67 6.22 -6.45
C THR A 72 -5.17 6.49 -6.34
N GLY A 73 -4.46 5.79 -5.43
CA GLY A 73 -3.08 6.09 -5.06
C GLY A 73 -2.91 7.19 -4.01
N LYS A 74 -4.00 7.86 -3.59
CA LYS A 74 -3.96 8.83 -2.49
C LYS A 74 -3.90 8.18 -1.11
N ARG A 75 -4.48 6.98 -1.00
CA ARG A 75 -4.43 6.13 0.18
C ARG A 75 -3.65 4.87 -0.16
N PHE A 76 -2.63 4.57 0.63
CA PHE A 76 -1.82 3.37 0.43
C PHE A 76 -1.31 2.83 1.75
N GLY A 77 -0.97 1.55 1.76
CA GLY A 77 -0.34 0.86 2.86
C GLY A 77 1.02 0.32 2.45
N ALA A 78 2.02 0.42 3.33
CA ALA A 78 3.32 -0.21 3.14
C ALA A 78 3.58 -1.17 4.31
N LEU A 79 3.55 -2.48 4.03
CA LEU A 79 3.89 -3.52 4.99
C LEU A 79 5.38 -3.82 4.85
N ILE A 80 6.14 -3.35 5.84
CA ILE A 80 7.58 -3.48 5.91
C ILE A 80 7.92 -4.65 6.82
N ASP A 81 8.82 -5.51 6.33
CA ASP A 81 9.34 -6.69 7.01
C ASP A 81 8.26 -7.70 7.46
N GLY A 82 7.06 -7.60 6.87
CA GLY A 82 5.91 -8.43 7.23
C GLY A 82 5.28 -8.11 8.59
N HIS A 83 5.66 -7.02 9.26
CA HIS A 83 5.16 -6.75 10.62
C HIS A 83 4.88 -5.28 10.97
N LEU A 84 5.37 -4.30 10.20
CA LEU A 84 4.99 -2.90 10.37
C LEU A 84 4.21 -2.43 9.15
N TYR A 85 2.94 -2.10 9.32
CA TYR A 85 2.08 -1.66 8.24
C TYR A 85 1.68 -0.21 8.42
N PHE A 86 2.33 0.66 7.66
CA PHE A 86 2.07 2.08 7.65
C PHE A 86 0.96 2.39 6.66
N ILE A 87 -0.13 3.00 7.13
CA ILE A 87 -1.21 3.48 6.28
C ILE A 87 -1.04 4.98 6.10
N ILE A 88 -0.93 5.41 4.85
CA ILE A 88 -0.78 6.80 4.46
C ILE A 88 -2.03 7.22 3.68
N ASN A 89 -2.61 8.35 4.05
CA ASN A 89 -3.77 8.93 3.37
C ASN A 89 -3.54 10.42 3.08
N ASP A 90 -3.63 10.80 1.79
CA ASP A 90 -3.31 12.14 1.30
C ASP A 90 -1.95 12.67 1.82
N GLY A 91 -1.00 11.74 1.96
CA GLY A 91 0.34 11.99 2.46
C GLY A 91 0.49 12.08 3.98
N GLN A 92 -0.57 11.93 4.76
CA GLN A 92 -0.51 11.87 6.22
C GLN A 92 -0.42 10.42 6.70
N LEU A 93 0.33 10.17 7.79
CA LEU A 93 0.25 8.90 8.49
C LEU A 93 -1.13 8.76 9.14
N GLU A 94 -1.98 7.93 8.54
CA GLU A 94 -3.32 7.64 9.02
C GLU A 94 -3.25 6.67 10.20
N ASP A 95 -2.58 5.52 10.01
CA ASP A 95 -2.41 4.52 11.06
C ASP A 95 -1.10 3.76 10.89
N LEU A 96 -0.70 3.05 11.94
CA LEU A 96 0.38 2.08 11.94
C LEU A 96 -0.13 0.82 12.65
N TYR A 97 -0.16 -0.29 11.93
CA TYR A 97 -0.38 -1.59 12.52
C TYR A 97 0.94 -2.31 12.78
N ILE A 98 1.03 -2.97 13.94
CA ILE A 98 2.11 -3.90 14.26
C ILE A 98 1.53 -5.30 14.32
N TYR A 99 2.13 -6.23 13.58
CA TYR A 99 1.75 -7.63 13.59
C TYR A 99 2.75 -8.48 14.37
N ASP A 100 2.27 -9.55 14.99
CA ASP A 100 3.12 -10.58 15.56
C ASP A 100 3.66 -11.54 14.47
N ALA A 101 4.55 -12.45 14.86
CA ALA A 101 5.12 -13.45 13.95
C ALA A 101 4.09 -14.42 13.33
N ARG A 102 2.82 -14.38 13.76
CA ARG A 102 1.71 -15.16 13.21
C ARG A 102 0.79 -14.32 12.33
N GLY A 103 1.15 -13.07 12.04
CA GLY A 103 0.36 -12.16 11.20
C GLY A 103 -0.89 -11.60 11.91
N ARG A 104 -0.94 -11.65 13.25
CA ARG A 104 -2.07 -11.11 14.01
C ARG A 104 -1.77 -9.68 14.45
N VAL A 105 -2.75 -8.80 14.37
CA VAL A 105 -2.62 -7.42 14.86
C VAL A 105 -2.35 -7.44 16.36
N VAL A 106 -1.31 -6.70 16.74
CA VAL A 106 -0.90 -6.48 18.14
C VAL A 106 -1.27 -5.07 18.57
N TYR A 107 -1.08 -4.12 17.68
CA TYR A 107 -1.24 -2.70 17.96
C TYR A 107 -1.70 -1.97 16.70
N SER A 108 -2.54 -0.96 16.89
CA SER A 108 -2.85 0.13 15.96
C SER A 108 -2.47 1.44 16.65
N LEU A 109 -1.92 2.39 15.88
CA LEU A 109 -1.63 3.73 16.39
C LEU A 109 -2.91 4.49 16.76
N GLN A 110 -4.00 4.25 16.03
CA GLN A 110 -5.31 4.85 16.32
C GLN A 110 -6.05 4.15 17.47
N ASP A 111 -6.15 2.81 17.42
CA ASP A 111 -7.01 2.05 18.33
C ASP A 111 -6.27 1.57 19.59
N GLY A 112 -4.94 1.59 19.57
CA GLY A 112 -4.10 1.12 20.67
C GLY A 112 -3.81 -0.37 20.61
N ILE A 113 -3.66 -0.99 21.79
CA ILE A 113 -3.25 -2.40 21.92
C ILE A 113 -4.45 -3.32 21.71
N ASP A 114 -4.38 -4.20 20.71
CA ASP A 114 -5.34 -5.31 20.55
C ASP A 114 -4.98 -6.49 21.47
N ARG A 115 -3.69 -6.83 21.50
CA ARG A 115 -3.14 -7.94 22.29
C ARG A 115 -1.68 -7.71 22.59
N VAL A 116 -1.14 -8.49 23.51
CA VAL A 116 0.29 -8.44 23.85
C VAL A 116 0.85 -9.85 23.77
N PRO A 117 1.87 -10.11 22.92
CA PRO A 117 2.62 -11.36 22.96
C PRO A 117 3.18 -11.59 24.36
N PHE A 118 3.24 -12.86 24.77
CA PHE A 118 3.58 -13.23 26.15
C PHE A 118 4.93 -12.67 26.64
N ASP A 119 5.88 -12.53 25.73
CA ASP A 119 7.24 -12.06 25.97
C ASP A 119 7.41 -10.54 25.80
N TRP A 120 6.34 -9.80 25.50
CA TRP A 120 6.41 -8.36 25.26
C TRP A 120 6.05 -7.55 26.49
N THR A 121 6.82 -6.48 26.71
CA THR A 121 6.53 -5.48 27.74
C THR A 121 5.91 -4.23 27.12
N ILE A 122 5.02 -3.57 27.86
CA ILE A 122 4.45 -2.26 27.48
C ILE A 122 5.03 -1.18 28.39
N GLN A 123 5.40 -0.05 27.81
CA GLN A 123 5.72 1.17 28.54
C GLN A 123 5.03 2.35 27.86
N TYR A 124 4.44 3.23 28.68
CA TYR A 124 3.79 4.44 28.22
C TYR A 124 4.71 5.66 28.38
N ASP A 125 4.37 6.72 27.66
CA ASP A 125 5.04 8.00 27.77
C ASP A 125 4.72 8.66 29.12
N ILE A 126 5.73 9.29 29.73
CA ILE A 126 5.58 9.91 31.05
C ILE A 126 4.74 11.18 30.88
N GLY A 127 3.58 11.22 31.50
CA GLY A 127 2.62 12.33 31.37
C GLY A 127 1.60 12.16 30.24
N ASN A 128 1.65 11.06 29.49
CA ASN A 128 0.60 10.67 28.56
C ASN A 128 0.40 9.15 28.53
N GLU A 129 -0.46 8.66 29.41
CA GLU A 129 -0.78 7.23 29.58
C GLU A 129 -1.46 6.58 28.36
N ARG A 130 -1.85 7.37 27.35
CA ARG A 130 -2.40 6.86 26.09
C ARG A 130 -1.34 6.66 25.02
N ARG A 131 -0.16 7.27 25.18
CA ARG A 131 0.92 7.20 24.21
C ARG A 131 1.89 6.10 24.61
N ILE A 132 2.07 5.10 23.76
CA ILE A 132 3.04 4.03 23.99
C ILE A 132 4.43 4.57 23.72
N ARG A 133 5.36 4.37 24.66
CA ARG A 133 6.79 4.61 24.46
C ARG A 133 7.51 3.34 24.01
N LYS A 134 7.07 2.16 24.45
CA LYS A 134 7.64 0.87 24.07
C LYS A 134 6.57 -0.23 24.07
N LEU A 135 6.59 -1.06 23.03
CA LEU A 135 5.79 -2.27 22.92
C LEU A 135 6.68 -3.41 22.40
N GLY A 136 7.06 -4.32 23.30
CA GLY A 136 8.00 -5.39 22.98
C GLY A 136 9.31 -4.85 22.40
N PRO A 137 9.70 -5.26 21.17
CA PRO A 137 10.93 -4.78 20.54
C PRO A 137 10.81 -3.38 19.92
N TYR A 138 9.60 -2.80 19.86
CA TYR A 138 9.36 -1.52 19.19
C TYR A 138 9.39 -0.37 20.20
N GLU A 139 10.36 0.53 20.02
CA GLU A 139 10.39 1.82 20.71
C GLU A 139 9.75 2.90 19.83
N PHE A 140 8.94 3.74 20.45
CA PHE A 140 8.21 4.80 19.77
C PHE A 140 8.78 6.16 20.16
N LYS A 141 8.90 7.05 19.19
CA LYS A 141 9.25 8.46 19.42
C LYS A 141 8.21 9.32 18.74
N TYR A 142 7.82 10.39 19.41
CA TYR A 142 6.87 11.35 18.89
C TYR A 142 7.48 12.74 18.88
N ASP A 143 7.07 13.55 17.92
CA ASP A 143 7.36 14.99 17.92
C ASP A 143 6.65 15.62 19.12
N TRP A 144 7.37 16.45 19.87
CA TRP A 144 6.86 17.04 21.11
C TRP A 144 5.89 18.20 20.88
N ARG A 145 5.92 18.83 19.70
CA ARG A 145 5.04 19.95 19.30
C ARG A 145 3.78 19.46 18.60
N THR A 146 3.92 18.62 17.59
CA THR A 146 2.83 18.14 16.73
C THR A 146 2.19 16.88 17.29
N GLY A 147 2.93 16.11 18.09
CA GLY A 147 2.49 14.83 18.60
C GLY A 147 2.51 13.69 17.58
N GLN A 148 3.03 13.92 16.38
CA GLN A 148 3.15 12.92 15.32
C GLN A 148 4.18 11.85 15.67
N LEU A 149 3.99 10.64 15.15
CA LEU A 149 4.94 9.56 15.30
C LEU A 149 6.18 9.82 14.43
N GLU A 150 7.35 9.97 15.03
CA GLU A 150 8.63 10.18 14.33
C GLU A 150 9.45 8.90 14.19
N LYS A 151 9.16 7.87 15.00
CA LYS A 151 9.92 6.62 14.98
C LYS A 151 9.10 5.46 15.55
N VAL A 152 9.23 4.30 14.94
CA VAL A 152 8.83 3.00 15.51
C VAL A 152 9.92 1.96 15.25
N GLY A 153 10.41 1.32 16.31
CA GLY A 153 11.49 0.33 16.21
C GLY A 153 12.74 0.93 15.55
N SER A 154 13.20 0.35 14.45
CA SER A 154 14.32 0.86 13.64
C SER A 154 13.92 1.89 12.57
N TYR A 155 12.63 2.18 12.41
CA TYR A 155 12.11 2.98 11.30
C TYR A 155 11.80 4.41 11.76
N GLN A 156 12.59 5.36 11.27
CA GLN A 156 12.33 6.79 11.43
C GLN A 156 11.29 7.25 10.38
N ILE A 157 10.35 8.07 10.77
CA ILE A 157 9.32 8.66 9.89
C ILE A 157 9.66 10.14 9.75
N GLU A 158 9.80 10.58 8.50
CA GLU A 158 10.12 11.97 8.20
C GLU A 158 8.98 12.63 7.45
N TYR A 159 8.75 13.87 7.83
CA TYR A 159 7.68 14.70 7.31
C TYR A 159 8.29 15.89 6.59
N HIS A 160 7.77 16.17 5.39
CA HIS A 160 8.18 17.31 4.61
C HIS A 160 7.77 18.61 5.33
N PHE A 161 8.74 19.52 5.49
CA PHE A 161 8.63 20.64 6.41
C PHE A 161 7.52 21.66 6.11
N HIS A 162 7.06 21.78 4.87
CA HIS A 162 6.03 22.76 4.49
C HIS A 162 4.60 22.24 4.50
N ASN A 163 4.40 20.99 4.10
CA ASN A 163 3.07 20.42 3.88
C ASN A 163 2.82 19.22 4.80
N ASN A 164 3.79 18.89 5.66
CA ASN A 164 3.70 17.85 6.67
C ASN A 164 3.39 16.46 6.11
N LYS A 165 3.65 16.21 4.82
CA LYS A 165 3.45 14.89 4.21
C LYS A 165 4.61 13.97 4.57
N VAL A 166 4.33 12.69 4.78
CA VAL A 166 5.36 11.67 5.01
C VAL A 166 6.21 11.55 3.75
N GLU A 167 7.48 11.90 3.83
CA GLU A 167 8.42 11.83 2.71
C GLU A 167 9.40 10.66 2.82
N ARG A 168 9.49 10.02 3.99
CA ARG A 168 10.36 8.86 4.20
C ARG A 168 9.93 8.00 5.39
N ILE A 169 10.06 6.69 5.25
CA ILE A 169 9.95 5.71 6.34
C ILE A 169 11.20 4.83 6.33
N GLY A 170 12.06 4.98 7.34
CA GLY A 170 13.38 4.38 7.39
C GLY A 170 14.24 4.79 6.19
N GLN A 171 14.56 3.81 5.35
CA GLN A 171 15.31 4.01 4.11
C GLN A 171 14.40 4.26 2.89
N TYR A 172 13.09 4.04 3.02
CA TYR A 172 12.16 4.12 1.90
C TYR A 172 11.65 5.54 1.72
N ARG A 173 12.15 6.21 0.68
CA ARG A 173 11.65 7.51 0.24
C ARG A 173 10.23 7.38 -0.30
N ILE A 174 9.40 8.39 -0.06
CA ILE A 174 8.04 8.50 -0.56
C ILE A 174 7.93 9.77 -1.39
N ASP A 175 7.58 9.63 -2.67
CA ASP A 175 7.27 10.76 -3.54
C ASP A 175 5.82 10.71 -3.98
N TYR A 176 5.26 11.89 -4.24
CA TYR A 176 3.90 12.07 -4.71
C TYR A 176 3.92 12.74 -6.08
N ASP A 177 2.97 12.38 -6.93
CA ASP A 177 2.71 13.09 -8.17
C ASP A 177 2.28 14.53 -7.85
N PHE A 178 2.95 15.50 -8.45
CA PHE A 178 2.79 16.91 -8.10
C PHE A 178 1.40 17.49 -8.46
N ARG A 179 0.66 16.85 -9.38
CA ARG A 179 -0.66 17.33 -9.83
C ARG A 179 -1.79 16.67 -9.06
N THR A 180 -1.70 15.36 -8.90
CA THR A 180 -2.76 14.51 -8.39
C THR A 180 -2.56 14.15 -6.91
N GLU A 181 -1.36 14.39 -6.38
CA GLU A 181 -0.93 14.07 -5.03
C GLU A 181 -0.98 12.57 -4.68
N ARG A 182 -1.05 11.72 -5.72
CA ARG A 182 -1.04 10.27 -5.59
C ARG A 182 0.38 9.78 -5.34
N LEU A 183 0.54 8.64 -4.69
CA LEU A 183 1.83 7.98 -4.54
C LEU A 183 2.46 7.74 -5.91
N SER A 184 3.63 8.33 -6.17
CA SER A 184 4.40 8.09 -7.40
C SER A 184 5.64 7.23 -7.14
N GLN A 185 6.15 7.22 -5.91
CA GLN A 185 7.29 6.37 -5.54
C GLN A 185 7.23 5.93 -4.07
N PHE A 186 7.55 4.66 -3.81
CA PHE A 186 7.86 4.14 -2.48
C PHE A 186 9.15 3.30 -2.54
N GLY A 187 10.23 3.80 -1.95
CA GLY A 187 11.56 3.20 -2.10
C GLY A 187 11.95 3.16 -3.59
N ASN A 188 12.26 1.96 -4.08
CA ASN A 188 12.58 1.67 -5.48
C ASN A 188 11.34 1.38 -6.35
N ILE A 189 10.14 1.28 -5.77
CA ILE A 189 8.90 1.05 -6.50
C ILE A 189 8.41 2.39 -7.06
N ARG A 190 8.18 2.47 -8.37
CA ARG A 190 7.64 3.65 -9.06
C ARG A 190 6.31 3.34 -9.73
N ILE A 191 5.35 4.23 -9.57
CA ILE A 191 4.00 4.14 -10.13
C ILE A 191 3.82 5.31 -11.10
N ASN A 192 3.59 5.00 -12.37
CA ASN A 192 3.26 5.98 -13.39
C ASN A 192 1.77 5.92 -13.69
N TYR A 193 1.17 7.09 -13.88
CA TYR A 193 -0.24 7.23 -14.22
C TYR A 193 -0.38 7.76 -15.64
N ASP A 194 -1.37 7.22 -16.36
CA ASP A 194 -1.73 7.69 -17.68
C ASP A 194 -2.39 9.07 -17.57
N PHE A 195 -1.89 10.02 -18.35
CA PHE A 195 -2.32 11.41 -18.28
C PHE A 195 -3.77 11.64 -18.72
N MET A 196 -4.35 10.78 -19.57
CA MET A 196 -5.70 10.97 -20.11
C MET A 196 -6.78 10.29 -19.27
N THR A 197 -6.47 9.10 -18.75
CA THR A 197 -7.42 8.24 -18.06
C THR A 197 -7.28 8.30 -16.55
N ASP A 198 -6.22 8.94 -16.04
CA ASP A 198 -5.83 8.93 -14.63
C ASP A 198 -5.58 7.51 -14.08
N GLY A 199 -5.53 6.49 -14.94
CA GLY A 199 -5.29 5.09 -14.56
C GLY A 199 -3.80 4.84 -14.29
N ILE A 200 -3.49 3.73 -13.62
CA ILE A 200 -2.09 3.28 -13.49
C ILE A 200 -1.64 2.78 -14.86
N GLU A 201 -0.64 3.44 -15.44
CA GLU A 201 -0.03 3.07 -16.72
C GLU A 201 0.99 1.95 -16.51
N SER A 202 1.88 2.11 -15.53
CA SER A 202 2.92 1.14 -15.23
C SER A 202 3.36 1.19 -13.78
N ILE A 203 3.83 0.04 -13.30
CA ILE A 203 4.54 -0.05 -12.02
C ILE A 203 5.87 -0.74 -12.28
N THR A 204 6.95 -0.14 -11.78
CA THR A 204 8.32 -0.61 -12.03
C THR A 204 9.13 -0.61 -10.74
N GLY A 205 10.21 -1.40 -10.72
CA GLY A 205 11.05 -1.57 -9.54
C GLY A 205 10.49 -2.54 -8.51
N GLN A 206 11.29 -2.80 -7.48
CA GLN A 206 10.99 -3.78 -6.44
C GLN A 206 11.69 -3.38 -5.13
N GLU A 207 11.10 -3.81 -4.01
CA GLU A 207 11.65 -3.65 -2.66
C GLU A 207 11.47 -4.95 -1.86
N GLU A 208 12.55 -5.70 -1.65
CA GLU A 208 12.50 -7.08 -1.13
C GLU A 208 11.71 -7.27 0.17
N ARG A 209 11.66 -6.23 1.00
CA ARG A 209 11.08 -6.26 2.34
C ARG A 209 9.76 -5.50 2.46
N VAL A 210 9.20 -5.05 1.33
CA VAL A 210 8.02 -4.20 1.30
C VAL A 210 6.94 -4.87 0.47
N MET A 211 5.75 -4.99 1.05
CA MET A 211 4.52 -5.22 0.29
C MET A 211 3.74 -3.91 0.25
N LEU A 212 3.45 -3.42 -0.94
CA LEU A 212 2.73 -2.16 -1.15
C LEU A 212 1.26 -2.45 -1.46
N TYR A 213 0.36 -1.67 -0.88
CA TYR A 213 -1.07 -1.78 -1.07
C TYR A 213 -1.61 -0.44 -1.52
N LEU A 214 -2.12 -0.32 -2.74
CA LEU A 214 -2.89 0.84 -3.15
C LEU A 214 -4.32 0.61 -2.67
N LEU A 215 -4.73 1.40 -1.69
CA LEU A 215 -5.99 1.21 -0.99
C LEU A 215 -7.08 2.05 -1.65
N ARG A 216 -8.32 1.60 -1.48
CA ARG A 216 -9.48 2.44 -1.81
C ARG A 216 -9.49 3.68 -0.90
N GLY A 217 -9.61 4.85 -1.54
CA GLY A 217 -9.83 6.15 -0.89
C GLY A 217 -11.32 6.46 -0.69
#